data_AF-A0A6U2ZC83-F1
#
_entry.id   AF-A0A6U2ZC83-F1
#
_cell.length_a   1.000
_cell.length_b   1.000
_cell.length_c   1.000
_cell.angle_alpha   90.00
_cell.angle_beta   90.00
_cell.angle_gamma   90.00
#
_symmetry.space_group_name_H-M   'P 1'
#
loop_
_entity.id
_entity.type
_entity.pdbx_description
1 polymer ?
#
loop_
_entity_poly.entity_id
_entity_poly.type
_entity_poly.pdbx_seq_one_letter_code
_entity_poly.pdbx_strand_id
1 'polypeptide(L)'
;QSKRYRQADDYATRYYKKGGSNYVDPSLLVQVRVLHSKSTIVKLVQKRQYQIMERQVARVDQALDMAAEESKTATTNNNYINDNNTDADIREEIRTYALEHLMMSGHVEGAQRLGQLWGRSTDFLDPQELARARQERQRLYLQWLDVLPHHEIPSLLSTPEELRQAFALVEQQTPTTADAPVVWGFDAEWDGEDSTNDSKTNHGVSLFQLATTQGGALLIDIPALSRSTQGQAALADTVGRLFAGGGDSKVIMVGFGCKQDLSRLRKSASYVPEDDLVGGATQPHESWLKHGTGAVVDLTSLVAQRMHERAADSQTLLVKKDTAWGLSRVCHDFMGKQLDKSEQCSAWSTRPLSEEQRVYAALDAYICAAVYEKIMDQATK
;
A
#
# COMPACT_ATOMS: atom_id res chain seq x y z
N GLN A 1 -5.06 24.68 18.32
CA GLN A 1 -4.13 23.75 19.02
C GLN A 1 -3.37 22.84 18.05
N SER A 2 -4.04 22.13 17.13
CA SER A 2 -3.36 21.18 16.22
C SER A 2 -2.17 21.70 15.39
N LYS A 3 -2.21 22.95 14.90
CA LYS A 3 -1.05 23.55 14.20
C LYS A 3 0.19 23.64 15.08
N ARG A 4 0.01 23.89 16.39
CA ARG A 4 1.10 23.98 17.38
C ARG A 4 1.74 22.62 17.64
N TYR A 5 0.94 21.55 17.76
CA TYR A 5 1.48 20.20 17.95
C TYR A 5 2.29 19.72 16.74
N ARG A 6 1.81 19.96 15.52
CA ARG A 6 2.58 19.66 14.30
C ARG A 6 3.91 20.42 14.26
N GLN A 7 3.88 21.72 14.54
CA GLN A 7 5.11 22.54 14.56
C GLN A 7 6.11 22.07 15.62
N ALA A 8 5.62 21.70 16.81
CA ALA A 8 6.45 21.15 17.88
C ALA A 8 7.04 19.78 17.51
N ASP A 9 6.25 18.93 16.87
CA ASP A 9 6.65 17.60 16.39
C ASP A 9 7.68 17.69 15.25
N ASP A 10 7.47 18.59 14.28
CA ASP A 10 8.42 18.87 13.20
C ASP A 10 9.75 19.39 13.77
N TYR A 11 9.68 20.29 14.77
CA TYR A 11 10.86 20.80 15.48
C TYR A 11 11.59 19.67 16.21
N ALA A 12 10.88 18.90 17.04
CA ALA A 12 11.48 17.81 17.81
C ALA A 12 12.13 16.76 16.89
N THR A 13 11.43 16.37 15.81
CA THR A 13 11.96 15.42 14.82
C THR A 13 13.24 15.96 14.16
N ARG A 14 13.26 17.25 13.79
CA ARG A 14 14.39 17.87 13.09
C ARG A 14 15.64 18.02 13.96
N TYR A 15 15.46 18.27 15.26
CA TYR A 15 16.55 18.55 16.19
C TYR A 15 16.91 17.37 17.11
N TYR A 16 16.21 16.24 16.96
CA TYR A 16 16.61 14.95 17.50
C TYR A 16 17.85 14.44 16.74
N LYS A 17 18.98 14.23 17.43
CA LYS A 17 20.25 13.81 16.82
C LYS A 17 20.74 12.50 17.41
N LYS A 18 20.57 11.39 16.68
CA LYS A 18 21.14 10.09 17.06
C LYS A 18 22.68 10.19 17.18
N GLY A 19 23.23 10.02 18.38
CA GLY A 19 24.68 9.86 18.62
C GLY A 19 25.52 11.13 18.92
N GLY A 20 24.94 12.20 19.49
CA GLY A 20 25.69 13.39 19.92
C GLY A 20 24.98 14.19 21.03
N SER A 21 25.40 15.44 21.30
CA SER A 21 24.67 16.35 22.22
C SER A 21 23.27 16.61 21.66
N ASN A 22 22.28 15.88 22.18
CA ASN A 22 20.89 16.03 21.82
C ASN A 22 20.42 17.45 22.12
N TYR A 23 19.90 18.15 21.11
CA TYR A 23 19.25 19.45 21.33
C TYR A 23 17.83 19.29 21.89
N VAL A 24 17.25 18.10 21.78
CA VAL A 24 15.90 17.75 22.22
C VAL A 24 15.97 16.42 22.98
N ASP A 25 15.45 16.42 24.21
CA ASP A 25 15.31 15.23 25.06
C ASP A 25 14.38 14.17 24.41
N PRO A 26 14.77 12.87 24.36
CA PRO A 26 13.92 11.79 23.86
C PRO A 26 12.52 11.77 24.48
N SER A 27 12.41 12.09 25.77
CA SER A 27 11.13 12.18 26.48
C SER A 27 10.21 13.24 25.86
N LEU A 28 10.79 14.40 25.53
CA LEU A 28 10.08 15.48 24.86
C LEU A 28 9.66 15.08 23.44
N LEU A 29 10.49 14.34 22.70
CA LEU A 29 10.14 13.80 21.37
C LEU A 29 8.90 12.90 21.45
N VAL A 30 8.88 11.94 22.38
CA VAL A 30 7.74 11.05 22.61
C VAL A 30 6.48 11.85 22.95
N GLN A 31 6.60 12.80 23.90
CA GLN A 31 5.46 13.60 24.35
C GLN A 31 4.83 14.41 23.20
N VAL A 32 5.63 15.13 22.41
CA VAL A 32 5.09 15.90 21.29
C VAL A 32 4.52 15.02 20.20
N ARG A 33 5.09 13.83 19.98
CA ARG A 33 4.57 12.86 19.01
C ARG A 33 3.21 12.33 19.43
N VAL A 34 3.02 11.93 20.69
CA VAL A 34 1.73 11.49 21.23
C VAL A 34 0.67 12.59 21.07
N LEU A 35 0.99 13.84 21.44
CA LEU A 35 0.07 14.97 21.32
C LEU A 35 -0.30 15.27 19.85
N HIS A 36 0.68 15.20 18.95
CA HIS A 36 0.44 15.37 17.53
C HIS A 36 -0.43 14.23 16.97
N SER A 37 -0.10 12.97 17.27
CA SER A 37 -0.88 11.81 16.84
C SER A 37 -2.32 11.89 17.32
N LYS A 38 -2.57 12.11 18.63
CA LYS A 38 -3.94 12.31 19.16
C LYS A 38 -4.69 13.42 18.44
N SER A 39 -4.04 14.57 18.25
CA SER A 39 -4.67 15.68 17.53
C SER A 39 -4.97 15.35 16.06
N THR A 40 -4.15 14.52 15.42
CA THR A 40 -4.35 14.07 14.04
C THR A 40 -5.47 13.05 13.97
N ILE A 41 -5.55 12.08 14.89
CA ILE A 41 -6.62 11.09 15.00
C ILE A 41 -8.00 11.75 14.98
N VAL A 42 -8.20 12.80 15.81
CA VAL A 42 -9.46 13.57 15.82
C VAL A 42 -9.79 14.15 14.44
N LYS A 43 -8.79 14.69 13.74
CA LYS A 43 -8.98 15.24 12.38
C LYS A 43 -9.28 14.15 11.35
N LEU A 44 -8.64 12.99 11.47
CA LEU A 44 -8.87 11.86 10.57
C LEU A 44 -10.32 11.40 10.67
N VAL A 45 -10.86 11.31 11.89
CA VAL A 45 -12.29 11.02 12.10
C VAL A 45 -13.19 12.07 11.46
N GLN A 46 -12.93 13.36 11.71
CA GLN A 46 -13.72 14.45 11.13
C GLN A 46 -13.71 14.44 9.59
N LYS A 47 -12.59 14.05 8.99
CA LYS A 47 -12.40 13.98 7.54
C LYS A 47 -12.74 12.61 6.94
N ARG A 48 -13.12 11.62 7.76
CA ARG A 48 -13.33 10.22 7.36
C ARG A 48 -12.11 9.62 6.64
N GLN A 49 -10.91 9.93 7.13
CA GLN A 49 -9.62 9.45 6.59
C GLN A 49 -9.01 8.39 7.51
N TYR A 50 -9.77 7.34 7.80
CA TYR A 50 -9.42 6.33 8.80
C TYR A 50 -8.19 5.50 8.44
N GLN A 51 -7.87 5.36 7.15
CA GLN A 51 -6.72 4.60 6.65
C GLN A 51 -5.38 5.12 7.18
N ILE A 52 -5.31 6.38 7.62
CA ILE A 52 -4.07 6.99 8.14
C ILE A 52 -3.88 6.70 9.65
N MET A 53 -4.90 6.14 10.33
CA MET A 53 -4.92 5.93 11.78
C MET A 53 -3.78 5.03 12.26
N GLU A 54 -3.59 3.89 11.60
CA GLU A 54 -2.52 2.91 11.87
C GLU A 54 -1.15 3.59 11.88
N ARG A 55 -0.89 4.44 10.88
CA ARG A 55 0.36 5.20 10.74
C ARG A 55 0.59 6.20 11.87
N GLN A 56 -0.46 6.82 12.42
CA GLN A 56 -0.31 7.74 13.57
C GLN A 56 0.10 7.01 14.85
N VAL A 57 -0.38 5.79 15.03
CA VAL A 57 0.00 4.91 16.15
C VAL A 57 1.44 4.43 15.96
N ALA A 58 1.78 3.93 14.78
CA ALA A 58 3.14 3.45 14.46
C ALA A 58 4.22 4.52 14.66
N ARG A 59 3.92 5.79 14.37
CA ARG A 59 4.85 6.92 14.62
C ARG A 59 5.14 7.15 16.11
N VAL A 60 4.19 6.85 16.99
CA VAL A 60 4.42 6.89 18.44
C VAL A 60 5.27 5.71 18.86
N ASP A 61 4.97 4.51 18.37
CA ASP A 61 5.77 3.32 18.62
C ASP A 61 7.25 3.53 18.25
N GLN A 62 7.49 4.09 17.05
CA GLN A 62 8.84 4.40 16.59
C GLN A 62 9.56 5.42 17.48
N ALA A 63 8.86 6.46 17.94
CA ALA A 63 9.45 7.46 18.83
C ALA A 63 9.86 6.85 20.18
N LEU A 64 9.06 5.91 20.70
CA LEU A 64 9.39 5.16 21.92
C LEU A 64 10.59 4.24 21.70
N ASP A 65 10.64 3.51 20.58
CA ASP A 65 11.78 2.64 20.25
C ASP A 65 13.09 3.44 20.16
N MET A 66 13.04 4.61 19.52
CA MET A 66 14.17 5.54 19.42
C MET A 66 14.63 6.03 20.81
N ALA A 67 13.69 6.40 21.69
CA ALA A 67 14.02 6.81 23.06
C ALA A 67 14.60 5.66 23.89
N ALA A 68 14.07 4.44 23.74
CA ALA A 68 14.56 3.26 24.45
C ALA A 68 15.98 2.86 24.00
N GLU A 69 16.31 2.98 22.70
CA GLU A 69 17.68 2.76 22.19
C GLU A 69 18.71 3.70 22.84
N GLU A 70 18.39 5.00 22.96
CA GLU A 70 19.31 5.96 23.58
C GLU A 70 19.53 5.72 25.07
N SER A 71 18.47 5.30 25.76
CA SER A 71 18.51 4.98 27.19
C SER A 71 19.45 3.83 27.51
N LYS A 72 19.59 2.86 26.59
CA LYS A 72 20.56 1.76 26.73
C LYS A 72 22.01 2.24 26.59
N THR A 73 22.22 3.39 25.95
CA THR A 73 23.56 3.98 25.74
C THR A 73 23.93 5.04 26.78
N ALA A 74 22.97 5.51 27.60
CA ALA A 74 23.16 6.52 28.63
C ALA A 74 22.99 5.92 30.04
N THR A 75 23.90 6.24 30.97
CA THR A 75 23.93 5.69 32.35
C THR A 75 22.84 6.24 33.28
N THR A 76 21.70 6.72 32.77
CA THR A 76 20.72 7.48 33.55
C THR A 76 19.31 6.89 33.42
N ASN A 77 18.65 6.66 34.56
CA ASN A 77 17.25 6.21 34.64
C ASN A 77 16.31 7.25 34.01
N ASN A 78 15.48 6.81 33.07
CA ASN A 78 14.53 7.68 32.36
C ASN A 78 13.12 7.61 32.96
N ASN A 79 12.63 8.77 33.39
CA ASN A 79 11.20 9.05 33.56
C ASN A 79 10.77 9.94 32.38
N TYR A 80 9.97 9.40 31.47
CA TYR A 80 9.66 10.05 30.19
C TYR A 80 8.54 11.09 30.27
N ILE A 81 7.86 11.19 31.42
CA ILE A 81 6.75 12.11 31.67
C ILE A 81 6.82 12.50 33.15
N ASN A 82 6.36 13.69 33.53
CA ASN A 82 6.08 14.05 34.92
C ASN A 82 4.95 13.20 35.57
N ASP A 83 4.59 12.07 34.95
CA ASP A 83 3.62 11.07 35.39
C ASP A 83 4.28 9.69 35.19
N ASN A 84 4.05 8.76 36.12
CA ASN A 84 4.69 7.43 36.21
C ASN A 84 4.37 6.44 35.06
N ASN A 85 4.07 6.92 33.84
CA ASN A 85 3.67 6.08 32.72
C ASN A 85 4.89 5.42 32.06
N THR A 86 4.82 4.10 31.91
CA THR A 86 5.80 3.30 31.17
C THR A 86 5.58 3.41 29.65
N ASP A 87 6.56 2.98 28.85
CA ASP A 87 6.41 2.86 27.39
C ASP A 87 5.18 2.01 27.02
N ALA A 88 4.91 0.95 27.79
CA ALA A 88 3.74 0.10 27.59
C ALA A 88 2.44 0.87 27.81
N ASP A 89 2.38 1.74 28.83
CA ASP A 89 1.20 2.56 29.10
C ASP A 89 0.95 3.56 27.96
N ILE A 90 1.99 4.19 27.42
CA ILE A 90 1.87 5.14 26.29
C ILE A 90 1.40 4.42 25.03
N ARG A 91 1.94 3.24 24.74
CA ARG A 91 1.51 2.39 23.61
C ARG A 91 0.06 1.98 23.71
N GLU A 92 -0.37 1.62 24.91
CA GLU A 92 -1.73 1.23 25.20
C GLU A 92 -2.70 2.42 25.14
N GLU A 93 -2.27 3.58 25.64
CA GLU A 93 -3.04 4.82 25.62
C GLU A 93 -3.36 5.28 24.19
N ILE A 94 -2.36 5.32 23.29
CA ILE A 94 -2.59 5.79 21.91
C ILE A 94 -3.48 4.83 21.11
N ARG A 95 -3.35 3.51 21.34
CA ARG A 95 -4.21 2.48 20.71
C ARG A 95 -5.64 2.61 21.20
N THR A 96 -5.84 2.70 22.51
CA THR A 96 -7.17 2.89 23.12
C THR A 96 -7.83 4.16 22.58
N TYR A 97 -7.08 5.27 22.57
CA TYR A 97 -7.55 6.54 22.03
C TYR A 97 -8.00 6.42 20.57
N ALA A 98 -7.25 5.70 19.73
CA ALA A 98 -7.61 5.48 18.33
C ALA A 98 -8.89 4.63 18.18
N LEU A 99 -9.01 3.52 18.92
CA LEU A 99 -10.17 2.64 18.86
C LEU A 99 -11.45 3.35 19.33
N GLU A 100 -11.37 4.09 20.43
CA GLU A 100 -12.50 4.89 20.95
C GLU A 100 -13.00 5.88 19.91
N HIS A 101 -12.10 6.60 19.25
CA HIS A 101 -12.47 7.59 18.23
C HIS A 101 -13.10 6.95 16.98
N LEU A 102 -12.67 5.74 16.61
CA LEU A 102 -13.30 4.98 15.53
C LEU A 102 -14.71 4.55 15.90
N MET A 103 -14.89 3.99 17.10
CA MET A 103 -16.19 3.58 17.62
C MET A 103 -17.16 4.76 17.74
N MET A 104 -16.70 5.88 18.31
CA MET A 104 -17.50 7.11 18.44
C MET A 104 -17.92 7.68 17.08
N SER A 105 -17.16 7.41 16.01
CA SER A 105 -17.52 7.79 14.64
C SER A 105 -18.42 6.79 13.90
N GLY A 106 -18.78 5.68 14.56
CA GLY A 106 -19.52 4.57 13.95
C GLY A 106 -18.70 3.71 12.99
N HIS A 107 -17.37 3.82 12.99
CA HIS A 107 -16.49 3.03 12.13
C HIS A 107 -16.06 1.73 12.83
N VAL A 108 -17.06 0.93 13.20
CA VAL A 108 -16.93 -0.28 14.04
C VAL A 108 -16.03 -1.33 13.39
N GLU A 109 -16.12 -1.52 12.08
CA GLU A 109 -15.25 -2.46 11.35
C GLU A 109 -13.78 -2.02 11.36
N GLY A 110 -13.51 -0.72 11.20
CA GLY A 110 -12.15 -0.19 11.32
C GLY A 110 -11.59 -0.35 12.73
N ALA A 111 -12.44 -0.21 13.76
CA ALA A 111 -12.06 -0.49 15.14
C ALA A 111 -11.75 -1.98 15.36
N GLN A 112 -12.57 -2.88 14.79
CA GLN A 112 -12.28 -4.32 14.83
C GLN A 112 -10.95 -4.65 14.17
N ARG A 113 -10.73 -4.17 12.93
CA ARG A 113 -9.51 -4.39 12.16
C ARG A 113 -8.27 -3.96 12.95
N LEU A 114 -8.24 -2.72 13.45
CA LEU A 114 -7.09 -2.21 14.21
C LEU A 114 -6.94 -2.91 15.57
N GLY A 115 -8.04 -3.27 16.23
CA GLY A 115 -8.01 -4.04 17.46
C GLY A 115 -7.32 -5.39 17.26
N GLN A 116 -7.73 -6.15 16.25
CA GLN A 116 -7.11 -7.43 15.89
C GLN A 116 -5.65 -7.27 15.48
N LEU A 117 -5.34 -6.27 14.64
CA LEU A 117 -3.97 -5.96 14.22
C LEU A 117 -3.04 -5.69 15.42
N TRP A 118 -3.57 -5.04 16.47
CA TRP A 118 -2.82 -4.74 17.69
C TRP A 118 -2.92 -5.84 18.76
N GLY A 119 -3.48 -7.02 18.43
CA GLY A 119 -3.62 -8.14 19.36
C GLY A 119 -4.58 -7.87 20.52
N ARG A 120 -5.55 -6.97 20.34
CA ARG A 120 -6.54 -6.59 21.35
C ARG A 120 -7.83 -7.38 21.17
N SER A 121 -8.47 -7.71 22.30
CA SER A 121 -9.85 -8.21 22.28
C SER A 121 -10.76 -7.18 21.62
N THR A 122 -11.69 -7.68 20.82
CA THR A 122 -12.74 -6.88 20.17
C THR A 122 -14.13 -7.30 20.65
N ASP A 123 -14.20 -8.03 21.78
CA ASP A 123 -15.43 -8.61 22.31
C ASP A 123 -16.44 -7.56 22.79
N PHE A 124 -15.97 -6.32 22.99
CA PHE A 124 -16.82 -5.18 23.33
C PHE A 124 -17.63 -4.64 22.14
N LEU A 125 -17.36 -5.09 20.91
CA LEU A 125 -18.10 -4.68 19.72
C LEU A 125 -19.39 -5.50 19.57
N ASP A 126 -20.53 -4.81 19.33
CA ASP A 126 -21.81 -5.48 19.07
C ASP A 126 -21.74 -6.27 17.74
N PRO A 127 -21.93 -7.61 17.76
CA PRO A 127 -21.95 -8.42 16.54
C PRO A 127 -22.98 -7.96 15.51
N GLN A 128 -24.12 -7.40 15.93
CA GLN A 128 -25.14 -6.90 15.01
C GLN A 128 -24.71 -5.61 14.31
N GLU A 129 -24.07 -4.69 15.04
CA GLU A 129 -23.51 -3.47 14.45
C GLU A 129 -22.41 -3.80 13.46
N LEU A 130 -21.56 -4.77 13.80
CA LEU A 130 -20.50 -5.24 12.93
C LEU A 130 -21.05 -5.91 11.65
N ALA A 131 -22.08 -6.75 11.78
CA ALA A 131 -22.72 -7.36 10.61
C ALA A 131 -23.33 -6.30 9.68
N ARG A 132 -23.99 -5.27 10.23
CA ARG A 132 -24.54 -4.15 9.45
C ARG A 132 -23.44 -3.34 8.76
N ALA A 133 -22.33 -3.06 9.47
CA ALA A 133 -21.19 -2.35 8.90
C ALA A 133 -20.59 -3.11 7.71
N ARG A 134 -20.38 -4.43 7.85
CA ARG A 134 -19.89 -5.30 6.76
C ARG A 134 -20.84 -5.32 5.57
N GLN A 135 -22.15 -5.43 5.81
CA GLN A 135 -23.14 -5.41 4.74
C GLN A 135 -23.13 -4.07 3.97
N GLU A 136 -22.99 -2.96 4.69
CA GLU A 136 -22.88 -1.64 4.06
C GLU A 136 -21.58 -1.50 3.27
N ARG A 137 -20.46 -2.01 3.79
CA ARG A 137 -19.17 -2.06 3.07
C ARG A 137 -19.30 -2.87 1.78
N GLN A 138 -19.92 -4.05 1.82
CA GLN A 138 -20.18 -4.88 0.63
C GLN A 138 -21.08 -4.17 -0.40
N ARG A 139 -22.00 -3.32 0.05
CA ARG A 139 -22.86 -2.52 -0.83
C ARG A 139 -22.11 -1.39 -1.53
N LEU A 140 -21.20 -0.73 -0.82
CA LEU A 140 -20.49 0.47 -1.29
C LEU A 140 -19.23 0.14 -2.09
N TYR A 141 -18.51 -0.91 -1.71
CA TYR A 141 -17.18 -1.21 -2.21
C TYR A 141 -17.13 -2.54 -2.96
N LEU A 142 -16.26 -2.61 -3.97
CA LEU A 142 -15.96 -3.87 -4.64
C LEU A 142 -15.46 -4.91 -3.65
N GLN A 143 -15.91 -6.15 -3.84
CA GLN A 143 -15.48 -7.31 -3.09
C GLN A 143 -14.74 -8.26 -4.03
N TRP A 144 -13.68 -8.91 -3.56
CA TRP A 144 -12.91 -9.86 -4.36
C TRP A 144 -13.79 -10.98 -4.95
N LEU A 145 -14.62 -11.60 -4.11
CA LEU A 145 -15.51 -12.68 -4.52
C LEU A 145 -16.66 -12.22 -5.43
N ASP A 146 -16.96 -10.91 -5.49
CA ASP A 146 -17.95 -10.38 -6.45
C ASP A 146 -17.35 -10.34 -7.87
N VAL A 147 -16.04 -10.04 -7.99
CA VAL A 147 -15.38 -9.85 -9.28
C VAL A 147 -14.73 -11.14 -9.80
N LEU A 148 -14.31 -12.03 -8.91
CA LEU A 148 -13.68 -13.31 -9.22
C LEU A 148 -14.19 -14.42 -8.26
N PRO A 149 -15.45 -14.87 -8.40
CA PRO A 149 -16.12 -15.75 -7.42
C PRO A 149 -15.50 -17.16 -7.29
N HIS A 150 -14.72 -17.59 -8.28
CA HIS A 150 -14.06 -18.89 -8.30
C HIS A 150 -12.57 -18.84 -7.96
N HIS A 151 -12.05 -17.66 -7.60
CA HIS A 151 -10.64 -17.49 -7.25
C HIS A 151 -10.50 -17.22 -5.76
N GLU A 152 -9.62 -17.97 -5.12
CA GLU A 152 -9.22 -17.70 -3.75
C GLU A 152 -8.48 -16.35 -3.66
N ILE A 153 -8.45 -15.77 -2.45
CA ILE A 153 -7.67 -14.57 -2.20
C ILE A 153 -6.19 -14.95 -2.32
N PRO A 154 -5.42 -14.32 -3.23
CA PRO A 154 -4.06 -14.76 -3.52
C PRO A 154 -3.17 -14.72 -2.28
N SER A 155 -2.35 -15.75 -2.12
CA SER A 155 -1.26 -15.75 -1.15
C SER A 155 -0.12 -14.86 -1.62
N LEU A 156 0.71 -14.42 -0.68
CA LEU A 156 1.93 -13.70 -1.00
C LEU A 156 2.97 -14.67 -1.57
N LEU A 157 3.54 -14.36 -2.74
CA LEU A 157 4.55 -15.15 -3.44
C LEU A 157 5.93 -14.66 -3.06
N SER A 158 6.65 -15.44 -2.25
CA SER A 158 7.94 -15.04 -1.68
C SER A 158 9.12 -15.88 -2.17
N THR A 159 8.87 -16.96 -2.91
CA THR A 159 9.91 -17.81 -3.49
C THR A 159 9.88 -17.84 -5.02
N PRO A 160 11.03 -18.13 -5.67
CA PRO A 160 11.09 -18.21 -7.14
C PRO A 160 10.15 -19.26 -7.74
N GLU A 161 9.96 -20.38 -7.03
CA GLU A 161 9.13 -21.48 -7.49
C GLU A 161 7.63 -21.14 -7.39
N GLU A 162 7.19 -20.59 -6.24
CA GLU A 162 5.82 -20.08 -6.08
C GLU A 162 5.48 -19.07 -7.16
N LEU A 163 6.40 -18.15 -7.46
CA LEU A 163 6.20 -17.14 -8.50
C LEU A 163 5.95 -17.78 -9.88
N ARG A 164 6.81 -18.71 -10.30
CA ARG A 164 6.69 -19.36 -11.63
C ARG A 164 5.44 -20.23 -11.72
N GLN A 165 5.12 -20.99 -10.67
CA GLN A 165 3.92 -21.82 -10.62
C GLN A 165 2.65 -20.98 -10.69
N ALA A 166 2.57 -19.91 -9.91
CA ALA A 166 1.41 -19.03 -9.91
C ALA A 166 1.22 -18.33 -11.27
N PHE A 167 2.30 -17.86 -11.90
CA PHE A 167 2.23 -17.32 -13.26
C PHE A 167 1.70 -18.33 -14.27
N ALA A 168 2.21 -19.56 -14.25
CA ALA A 168 1.75 -20.61 -15.16
C ALA A 168 0.25 -20.92 -14.98
N LEU A 169 -0.25 -20.91 -13.73
CA LEU A 169 -1.67 -21.11 -13.45
C LEU A 169 -2.53 -19.96 -14.00
N VAL A 170 -2.15 -18.70 -13.75
CA VAL A 170 -2.91 -17.54 -14.26
C VAL A 170 -2.89 -17.50 -15.79
N GLU A 171 -1.76 -17.81 -16.42
CA GLU A 171 -1.65 -17.87 -17.89
C GLU A 171 -2.50 -19.02 -18.48
N GLN A 172 -2.60 -20.17 -17.81
CA GLN A 172 -3.49 -21.27 -18.24
C GLN A 172 -4.97 -20.90 -18.11
N GLN A 173 -5.34 -20.11 -17.10
CA GLN A 173 -6.71 -19.69 -16.84
C GLN A 173 -7.12 -18.47 -17.67
N THR A 174 -6.18 -17.78 -18.31
CA THR A 174 -6.44 -16.60 -19.13
C THR A 174 -6.57 -17.02 -20.60
N PRO A 175 -7.77 -17.00 -21.20
CA PRO A 175 -7.96 -17.44 -22.57
C PRO A 175 -7.16 -16.56 -23.53
N THR A 176 -6.33 -17.19 -24.35
CA THR A 176 -5.68 -16.52 -25.47
C THR A 176 -6.50 -16.77 -26.74
N THR A 177 -6.90 -15.71 -27.42
CA THR A 177 -7.41 -15.81 -28.79
C THR A 177 -6.34 -15.26 -29.73
N ALA A 178 -6.29 -15.76 -30.97
CA ALA A 178 -5.27 -15.33 -31.93
C ALA A 178 -5.33 -13.80 -32.21
N ASP A 179 -6.49 -13.17 -32.01
CA ASP A 179 -6.73 -11.78 -32.40
C ASP A 179 -6.70 -10.79 -31.23
N ALA A 180 -7.06 -11.19 -30.00
CA ALA A 180 -7.18 -10.28 -28.86
C ALA A 180 -5.95 -10.29 -27.94
N PRO A 181 -5.50 -9.12 -27.47
CA PRO A 181 -4.44 -9.04 -26.48
C PRO A 181 -4.88 -9.58 -25.11
N VAL A 182 -3.93 -10.13 -24.36
CA VAL A 182 -4.10 -10.44 -22.94
C VAL A 182 -3.82 -9.18 -22.13
N VAL A 183 -4.79 -8.74 -21.34
CA VAL A 183 -4.71 -7.55 -20.50
C VAL A 183 -4.35 -7.94 -19.06
N TRP A 184 -3.25 -7.39 -18.58
CA TRP A 184 -2.80 -7.49 -17.20
C TRP A 184 -2.88 -6.13 -16.53
N GLY A 185 -3.61 -6.03 -15.44
CA GLY A 185 -3.58 -4.88 -14.55
C GLY A 185 -2.44 -5.02 -13.56
N PHE A 186 -1.84 -3.91 -13.15
CA PHE A 186 -0.79 -3.91 -12.14
C PHE A 186 -0.89 -2.70 -11.22
N ASP A 187 -0.37 -2.88 -10.01
CA ASP A 187 -0.12 -1.80 -9.07
C ASP A 187 1.13 -2.10 -8.24
N ALA A 188 1.52 -1.19 -7.32
CA ALA A 188 2.57 -1.45 -6.35
C ALA A 188 2.29 -0.79 -4.99
N GLU A 189 2.73 -1.44 -3.91
CA GLU A 189 2.63 -0.91 -2.56
C GLU A 189 3.99 -0.79 -1.89
N TRP A 190 4.14 0.24 -1.06
CA TRP A 190 5.38 0.54 -0.34
C TRP A 190 5.08 1.27 0.97
N ASP A 191 5.98 1.13 1.94
CA ASP A 191 5.93 1.98 3.13
C ASP A 191 6.27 3.43 2.76
N GLY A 192 5.53 4.37 3.34
CA GLY A 192 5.63 5.79 3.02
C GLY A 192 7.04 6.37 3.20
N GLU A 193 7.34 7.42 2.44
CA GLU A 193 8.53 8.25 2.67
C GLU A 193 8.39 9.03 4.01
N ASP A 194 9.49 9.07 4.77
CA ASP A 194 9.81 9.94 5.90
C ASP A 194 9.48 9.51 7.34
N SER A 195 10.56 9.12 8.03
CA SER A 195 10.80 9.48 9.44
C SER A 195 12.28 9.73 9.79
N THR A 196 13.20 9.58 8.83
CA THR A 196 14.57 10.08 8.97
C THR A 196 14.84 11.01 7.81
N ASN A 197 15.57 12.12 8.03
CA ASN A 197 16.17 12.93 6.97
C ASN A 197 17.16 12.13 6.10
N ASP A 198 17.15 10.80 6.17
CA ASP A 198 18.02 9.93 5.42
C ASP A 198 17.38 9.63 4.07
N SER A 199 17.45 10.66 3.21
CA SER A 199 17.29 10.57 1.75
C SER A 199 18.13 9.45 1.09
N LYS A 200 18.94 8.71 1.85
CA LYS A 200 19.71 7.54 1.41
C LYS A 200 18.96 6.21 1.54
N THR A 201 17.86 6.11 2.28
CA THR A 201 17.08 4.86 2.37
C THR A 201 15.93 4.86 1.35
N ASN A 202 16.28 4.72 0.08
CA ASN A 202 15.32 4.61 -1.03
C ASN A 202 14.53 3.30 -0.90
N HIS A 203 13.40 3.31 -0.18
CA HIS A 203 12.55 2.12 -0.02
C HIS A 203 11.92 1.77 -1.37
N GLY A 204 12.29 0.60 -1.89
CA GLY A 204 11.68 0.00 -3.07
C GLY A 204 10.23 -0.39 -2.81
N VAL A 205 9.65 -1.11 -3.77
CA VAL A 205 8.34 -1.71 -3.67
C VAL A 205 8.37 -2.80 -2.60
N SER A 206 7.40 -2.80 -1.69
CA SER A 206 7.21 -3.84 -0.66
C SER A 206 6.33 -4.97 -1.15
N LEU A 207 5.39 -4.68 -2.06
CA LEU A 207 4.49 -5.64 -2.68
C LEU A 207 4.19 -5.17 -4.10
N PHE A 208 4.33 -6.05 -5.08
CA PHE A 208 3.95 -5.78 -6.47
C PHE A 208 2.76 -6.67 -6.84
N GLN A 209 1.76 -6.11 -7.51
CA GLN A 209 0.54 -6.84 -7.85
C GLN A 209 0.33 -6.93 -9.34
N LEU A 210 -0.18 -8.08 -9.78
CA LEU A 210 -0.62 -8.32 -11.15
C LEU A 210 -1.99 -8.99 -11.13
N ALA A 211 -2.85 -8.70 -12.10
CA ALA A 211 -4.14 -9.38 -12.21
C ALA A 211 -4.65 -9.41 -13.65
N THR A 212 -5.40 -10.45 -14.00
CA THR A 212 -6.24 -10.49 -15.21
C THR A 212 -7.70 -10.58 -14.80
N THR A 213 -8.61 -10.25 -15.70
CA THR A 213 -10.07 -10.29 -15.40
C THR A 213 -10.63 -11.71 -15.29
N GLN A 214 -9.86 -12.73 -15.72
CA GLN A 214 -10.31 -14.12 -15.79
C GLN A 214 -9.40 -15.12 -15.06
N GLY A 215 -8.09 -14.85 -14.98
CA GLY A 215 -7.10 -15.77 -14.42
C GLY A 215 -6.68 -15.47 -12.98
N GLY A 216 -7.24 -14.44 -12.35
CA GLY A 216 -6.96 -14.10 -10.95
C GLY A 216 -5.87 -13.04 -10.79
N ALA A 217 -5.29 -12.99 -9.58
CA ALA A 217 -4.28 -12.01 -9.19
C ALA A 217 -3.05 -12.68 -8.55
N LEU A 218 -1.92 -12.00 -8.65
CA LEU A 218 -0.62 -12.39 -8.11
C LEU A 218 -0.14 -11.28 -7.17
N LEU A 219 0.24 -11.66 -5.95
CA LEU A 219 0.81 -10.78 -4.94
C LEU A 219 2.28 -11.15 -4.76
N ILE A 220 3.19 -10.28 -5.20
CA ILE A 220 4.61 -10.61 -5.35
C ILE A 220 5.43 -9.89 -4.27
N ASP A 221 6.10 -10.66 -3.42
CA ASP A 221 6.98 -10.16 -2.37
C ASP A 221 8.33 -9.73 -2.95
N ILE A 222 8.39 -8.48 -3.42
CA ILE A 222 9.59 -7.92 -4.03
C ILE A 222 10.81 -7.98 -3.11
N PRO A 223 10.74 -7.61 -1.81
CA PRO A 223 11.86 -7.77 -0.89
C PRO A 223 12.38 -9.21 -0.77
N ALA A 224 11.50 -10.22 -0.75
CA ALA A 224 11.93 -11.61 -0.66
C ALA A 224 12.62 -12.09 -1.95
N LEU A 225 12.03 -11.79 -3.11
CA LEU A 225 12.50 -12.28 -4.41
C LEU A 225 13.75 -11.53 -4.91
N SER A 226 13.89 -10.24 -4.58
CA SER A 226 15.05 -9.44 -5.00
C SER A 226 16.36 -9.81 -4.28
N ARG A 227 16.31 -10.56 -3.18
CA ARG A 227 17.49 -10.92 -2.35
C ARG A 227 18.41 -11.97 -2.96
N SER A 228 17.94 -12.76 -3.92
CA SER A 228 18.71 -13.86 -4.51
C SER A 228 18.77 -13.77 -6.03
N THR A 229 19.85 -14.28 -6.63
CA THR A 229 19.98 -14.36 -8.09
C THR A 229 18.86 -15.19 -8.73
N GLN A 230 18.43 -16.27 -8.07
CA GLN A 230 17.33 -17.11 -8.55
C GLN A 230 15.99 -16.36 -8.52
N GLY A 231 15.72 -15.59 -7.47
CA GLY A 231 14.51 -14.77 -7.38
C GLY A 231 14.50 -13.63 -8.39
N GLN A 232 15.63 -12.96 -8.59
CA GLN A 232 15.78 -11.95 -9.64
C GLN A 232 15.59 -12.55 -11.05
N ALA A 233 16.12 -13.75 -11.30
CA ALA A 233 15.88 -14.46 -12.56
C ALA A 233 14.41 -14.82 -12.73
N ALA A 234 13.73 -15.29 -11.69
CA ALA A 234 12.29 -15.56 -11.73
C ALA A 234 11.47 -14.30 -12.00
N LEU A 235 11.80 -13.17 -11.36
CA LEU A 235 11.17 -11.87 -11.63
C LEU A 235 11.39 -11.43 -13.09
N ALA A 236 12.59 -11.60 -13.63
CA ALA A 236 12.89 -11.25 -15.02
C ALA A 236 12.11 -12.12 -16.02
N ASP A 237 12.08 -13.43 -15.82
CA ASP A 237 11.42 -14.39 -16.72
C ASP A 237 9.88 -14.30 -16.69
N THR A 238 9.33 -13.78 -15.59
CA THR A 238 7.88 -13.61 -15.38
C THR A 238 7.46 -12.16 -15.60
N VAL A 239 7.60 -11.31 -14.59
CA VAL A 239 7.21 -9.90 -14.60
C VAL A 239 7.96 -9.14 -15.71
N GLY A 240 9.28 -9.26 -15.76
CA GLY A 240 10.12 -8.57 -16.75
C GLY A 240 9.70 -8.87 -18.20
N ARG A 241 9.40 -10.14 -18.50
CA ARG A 241 8.90 -10.60 -19.80
C ARG A 241 7.58 -9.90 -20.18
N LEU A 242 6.63 -9.78 -19.25
CA LEU A 242 5.35 -9.10 -19.53
C LEU A 242 5.55 -7.61 -19.87
N PHE A 243 6.40 -6.90 -19.11
CA PHE A 243 6.65 -5.47 -19.34
C PHE A 243 7.40 -5.18 -20.65
N ALA A 244 8.33 -6.06 -21.03
CA ALA A 244 9.13 -5.91 -22.24
C ALA A 244 8.28 -5.98 -23.53
N GLY A 245 7.12 -6.65 -23.50
CA GLY A 245 6.17 -6.68 -24.61
C GLY A 245 6.69 -7.38 -25.88
N GLY A 246 7.47 -8.46 -25.75
CA GLY A 246 8.09 -9.17 -26.87
C GLY A 246 7.58 -10.61 -27.05
N GLY A 247 7.37 -11.01 -28.32
CA GLY A 247 6.90 -12.33 -28.77
C GLY A 247 5.67 -12.24 -29.68
N ASP A 248 5.14 -13.38 -30.14
CA ASP A 248 3.86 -13.46 -30.91
C ASP A 248 2.61 -13.14 -30.04
N SER A 249 2.79 -13.02 -28.72
CA SER A 249 1.71 -12.72 -27.77
C SER A 249 1.50 -11.22 -27.61
N LYS A 250 0.31 -10.73 -27.96
CA LYS A 250 -0.12 -9.35 -27.70
C LYS A 250 -0.43 -9.20 -26.19
N VAL A 251 0.52 -8.73 -25.40
CA VAL A 251 0.30 -8.44 -23.96
C VAL A 251 0.12 -6.93 -23.77
N ILE A 252 -0.83 -6.55 -22.93
CA ILE A 252 -1.05 -5.16 -22.49
C ILE A 252 -0.95 -5.11 -20.97
N MET A 253 -0.07 -4.24 -20.46
CA MET A 253 0.12 -3.99 -19.04
C MET A 253 -0.55 -2.67 -18.68
N VAL A 254 -1.56 -2.67 -17.82
CA VAL A 254 -2.35 -1.50 -17.48
C VAL A 254 -2.10 -1.11 -16.02
N GLY A 255 -1.64 0.12 -15.80
CA GLY A 255 -1.53 0.71 -14.46
C GLY A 255 -2.28 2.04 -14.37
N PHE A 256 -2.44 2.58 -13.17
CA PHE A 256 -3.16 3.85 -12.95
C PHE A 256 -2.24 4.92 -12.37
N GLY A 257 -1.80 5.89 -13.18
CA GLY A 257 -0.83 6.89 -12.72
C GLY A 257 0.54 6.26 -12.43
N CYS A 258 0.89 5.22 -13.20
CA CYS A 258 1.87 4.19 -12.82
C CYS A 258 3.34 4.63 -12.89
N LYS A 259 3.62 5.93 -13.03
CA LYS A 259 4.98 6.46 -13.18
C LYS A 259 5.80 6.25 -11.90
N GLN A 260 5.20 6.45 -10.73
CA GLN A 260 5.89 6.29 -9.45
C GLN A 260 6.17 4.82 -9.15
N ASP A 261 5.21 3.95 -9.46
CA ASP A 261 5.28 2.49 -9.32
C ASP A 261 6.45 1.94 -10.11
N LEU A 262 6.51 2.28 -11.40
CA LEU A 262 7.61 1.89 -12.29
C LEU A 262 8.97 2.45 -11.83
N SER A 263 8.99 3.66 -11.27
CA SER A 263 10.21 4.26 -10.73
C SER A 263 10.72 3.47 -9.52
N ARG A 264 9.84 3.17 -8.57
CA ARG A 264 10.16 2.38 -7.37
C ARG A 264 10.51 0.94 -7.72
N LEU A 265 9.80 0.31 -8.65
CA LEU A 265 10.05 -1.07 -9.05
C LEU A 265 11.45 -1.22 -9.67
N ARG A 266 11.86 -0.31 -10.56
CA ARG A 266 13.22 -0.28 -11.12
C ARG A 266 14.30 -0.12 -10.05
N LYS A 267 13.99 0.65 -9.00
CA LYS A 267 14.85 0.88 -7.82
C LYS A 267 14.86 -0.29 -6.83
N SER A 268 13.91 -1.22 -6.92
CA SER A 268 13.79 -2.36 -6.01
C SER A 268 14.79 -3.48 -6.30
N ALA A 269 15.78 -3.19 -7.15
CA ALA A 269 16.84 -4.09 -7.53
C ALA A 269 18.13 -3.82 -6.74
N SER A 270 18.88 -4.90 -6.52
CA SER A 270 20.31 -4.90 -6.16
C SER A 270 20.67 -4.88 -4.67
N TYR A 271 19.92 -5.55 -3.78
CA TYR A 271 20.48 -5.97 -2.49
C TYR A 271 21.01 -7.40 -2.58
N VAL A 272 22.33 -7.54 -2.64
CA VAL A 272 23.04 -8.81 -2.37
C VAL A 272 23.56 -8.72 -0.93
N PRO A 273 23.24 -9.66 -0.04
CA PRO A 273 23.84 -9.71 1.30
C PRO A 273 25.38 -9.73 1.19
N GLU A 274 26.08 -9.00 2.06
CA GLU A 274 27.54 -8.96 2.07
C GLU A 274 28.19 -10.36 2.18
N ASP A 275 27.48 -11.32 2.76
CA ASP A 275 27.95 -12.69 2.98
C ASP A 275 28.12 -13.53 1.70
N ASP A 276 27.49 -13.14 0.59
CA ASP A 276 27.66 -13.79 -0.73
C ASP A 276 28.79 -13.15 -1.58
N LEU A 277 29.49 -12.12 -1.05
CA LEU A 277 30.59 -11.44 -1.73
C LEU A 277 31.90 -12.23 -1.63
N VAL A 278 32.05 -13.29 -2.41
CA VAL A 278 33.38 -13.86 -2.67
C VAL A 278 34.16 -12.87 -3.55
N GLY A 279 35.04 -12.06 -2.93
CA GLY A 279 36.03 -11.25 -3.65
C GLY A 279 35.85 -9.72 -3.64
N GLY A 280 35.07 -9.15 -2.72
CA GLY A 280 35.17 -7.72 -2.36
C GLY A 280 34.81 -6.70 -3.45
N ALA A 281 34.17 -7.12 -4.55
CA ALA A 281 33.67 -6.22 -5.58
C ALA A 281 32.14 -6.21 -5.57
N THR A 282 31.54 -5.09 -5.16
CA THR A 282 30.12 -4.79 -5.41
C THR A 282 29.94 -4.55 -6.91
N GLN A 283 29.77 -5.61 -7.70
CA GLN A 283 29.26 -5.45 -9.06
C GLN A 283 27.79 -5.03 -8.94
N PRO A 284 27.38 -3.86 -9.44
CA PRO A 284 25.98 -3.49 -9.48
C PRO A 284 25.26 -4.50 -10.38
N HIS A 285 24.52 -5.44 -9.79
CA HIS A 285 23.65 -6.31 -10.55
C HIS A 285 22.58 -5.45 -11.22
N GLU A 286 22.46 -5.55 -12.54
CA GLU A 286 21.48 -4.81 -13.34
C GLU A 286 20.05 -5.10 -12.86
N SER A 287 19.17 -4.10 -12.91
CA SER A 287 17.77 -4.25 -12.49
C SER A 287 17.09 -5.39 -13.24
N TRP A 288 16.32 -6.24 -12.52
CA TRP A 288 15.56 -7.34 -13.13
C TRP A 288 14.49 -6.83 -14.12
N LEU A 289 14.12 -5.55 -14.05
CA LEU A 289 13.27 -4.85 -15.01
C LEU A 289 14.15 -4.15 -16.07
N LYS A 290 14.80 -4.96 -16.92
CA LYS A 290 15.91 -4.57 -17.82
C LYS A 290 15.54 -3.56 -18.92
N HIS A 291 14.44 -3.76 -19.65
CA HIS A 291 14.12 -3.00 -20.86
C HIS A 291 12.63 -2.88 -21.13
N GLY A 292 12.21 -1.71 -21.62
CA GLY A 292 10.91 -1.44 -22.24
C GLY A 292 9.73 -1.50 -21.27
N THR A 293 8.99 -0.41 -21.16
CA THR A 293 7.58 -0.44 -20.69
C THR A 293 6.68 -0.32 -21.91
N GLY A 294 7.04 -1.00 -23.00
CA GLY A 294 6.39 -0.87 -24.31
C GLY A 294 4.97 -1.42 -24.31
N ALA A 295 4.70 -2.42 -23.46
CA ALA A 295 3.36 -2.94 -23.22
C ALA A 295 2.54 -2.09 -22.25
N VAL A 296 3.13 -1.05 -21.63
CA VAL A 296 2.46 -0.31 -20.55
C VAL A 296 1.51 0.75 -21.10
N VAL A 297 0.28 0.70 -20.60
CA VAL A 297 -0.76 1.69 -20.79
C VAL A 297 -1.07 2.33 -19.43
N ASP A 298 -0.94 3.65 -19.35
CA ASP A 298 -1.43 4.41 -18.20
C ASP A 298 -2.93 4.71 -18.39
N LEU A 299 -3.74 4.04 -17.58
CA LEU A 299 -5.20 4.12 -17.62
C LEU A 299 -5.73 5.53 -17.39
N THR A 300 -4.99 6.40 -16.69
CA THR A 300 -5.42 7.78 -16.42
C THR A 300 -5.70 8.57 -17.70
N SER A 301 -4.88 8.35 -18.74
CA SER A 301 -5.01 9.05 -20.03
C SER A 301 -6.25 8.57 -20.79
N LEU A 302 -6.52 7.26 -20.79
CA LEU A 302 -7.70 6.68 -21.42
C LEU A 302 -8.99 7.08 -20.71
N VAL A 303 -8.98 7.09 -19.37
CA VAL A 303 -10.13 7.56 -18.58
C VAL A 303 -10.41 9.02 -18.86
N ALA A 304 -9.39 9.89 -18.88
CA ALA A 304 -9.56 11.31 -19.17
C ALA A 304 -10.20 11.52 -20.55
N GLN A 305 -9.68 10.83 -21.58
CA GLN A 305 -10.25 10.87 -22.92
C GLN A 305 -11.73 10.44 -22.93
N ARG A 306 -12.04 9.28 -22.34
CA ARG A 306 -13.40 8.73 -22.33
C ARG A 306 -14.39 9.63 -21.59
N MET A 307 -13.98 10.24 -20.49
CA MET A 307 -14.82 11.19 -19.75
C MET A 307 -15.07 12.47 -20.54
N HIS A 308 -14.09 12.95 -21.32
CA HIS A 308 -14.27 14.09 -22.21
C HIS A 308 -15.29 13.79 -23.34
N GLU A 309 -15.22 12.61 -23.95
CA GLU A 309 -16.18 12.18 -24.98
C GLU A 309 -17.62 12.14 -24.45
N ARG A 310 -17.84 11.50 -23.29
CA ARG A 310 -19.17 11.44 -22.65
C ARG A 310 -19.74 12.82 -22.33
N ALA A 311 -18.88 13.77 -21.97
CA ALA A 311 -19.27 15.14 -21.66
C ALA A 311 -19.68 15.93 -22.90
N ALA A 312 -18.97 15.71 -24.02
CA ALA A 312 -19.31 16.30 -25.30
C ALA A 312 -20.70 15.82 -25.79
N ASP A 313 -20.98 14.52 -25.64
CA ASP A 313 -22.27 13.93 -26.04
C ASP A 313 -23.44 14.41 -25.17
N SER A 314 -23.20 14.67 -23.88
CA SER A 314 -24.24 15.00 -22.91
C SER A 314 -24.63 16.48 -22.88
N GLN A 315 -24.08 17.34 -23.76
CA GLN A 315 -24.29 18.80 -23.77
C GLN A 315 -24.11 19.49 -22.40
N THR A 316 -23.41 18.84 -21.46
CA THR A 316 -23.25 19.28 -20.08
C THR A 316 -21.98 20.13 -20.00
N LEU A 317 -22.17 21.45 -20.08
CA LEU A 317 -21.16 22.50 -20.28
C LEU A 317 -20.13 22.70 -19.14
N LEU A 318 -19.90 21.74 -18.24
CA LEU A 318 -19.03 21.95 -17.06
C LEU A 318 -18.26 20.70 -16.61
N VAL A 319 -17.59 19.97 -17.51
CA VAL A 319 -16.47 19.13 -17.06
C VAL A 319 -15.29 20.04 -16.81
N LYS A 320 -15.05 20.35 -15.53
CA LYS A 320 -13.85 21.07 -15.09
C LYS A 320 -12.64 20.31 -15.63
N LYS A 321 -11.88 20.99 -16.48
CA LYS A 321 -10.73 20.47 -17.24
C LYS A 321 -9.58 19.91 -16.38
N ASP A 322 -9.66 20.05 -15.06
CA ASP A 322 -8.58 19.77 -14.09
C ASP A 322 -8.94 18.78 -12.98
N THR A 323 -10.07 18.05 -13.04
CA THR A 323 -10.32 17.02 -12.02
C THR A 323 -9.50 15.77 -12.32
N ALA A 324 -8.35 15.63 -11.66
CA ALA A 324 -7.63 14.36 -11.58
C ALA A 324 -8.57 13.31 -10.97
N TRP A 325 -8.94 12.32 -11.76
CA TRP A 325 -9.78 11.20 -11.31
C TRP A 325 -8.92 10.27 -10.46
N GLY A 326 -9.36 9.94 -9.25
CA GLY A 326 -8.72 8.91 -8.44
C GLY A 326 -9.26 7.52 -8.79
N LEU A 327 -8.45 6.47 -8.67
CA LEU A 327 -8.81 5.11 -9.06
C LEU A 327 -10.14 4.63 -8.46
N SER A 328 -10.39 4.88 -7.17
CA SER A 328 -11.67 4.55 -6.51
C SER A 328 -12.89 5.24 -7.14
N ARG A 329 -12.74 6.47 -7.66
CA ARG A 329 -13.82 7.17 -8.39
C ARG A 329 -14.02 6.58 -9.79
N VAL A 330 -12.93 6.28 -10.48
CA VAL A 330 -12.96 5.59 -11.77
C VAL A 330 -13.66 4.24 -11.63
N CYS A 331 -13.29 3.48 -10.61
CA CYS A 331 -13.93 2.23 -10.24
C CYS A 331 -15.44 2.39 -10.04
N HIS A 332 -15.89 3.41 -9.32
CA HIS A 332 -17.33 3.68 -9.20
C HIS A 332 -18.00 3.95 -10.55
N ASP A 333 -17.41 4.82 -11.37
CA ASP A 333 -18.04 5.26 -12.62
C ASP A 333 -18.04 4.17 -13.71
N PHE A 334 -17.11 3.20 -13.64
CA PHE A 334 -17.04 2.08 -14.58
C PHE A 334 -17.61 0.78 -14.01
N MET A 335 -17.45 0.46 -12.73
CA MET A 335 -17.86 -0.81 -12.12
C MET A 335 -19.05 -0.71 -11.18
N GLY A 336 -19.55 0.50 -10.89
CA GLY A 336 -20.73 0.73 -10.06
C GLY A 336 -20.49 0.69 -8.54
N LYS A 337 -19.30 0.27 -8.10
CA LYS A 337 -18.85 0.29 -6.70
C LYS A 337 -17.49 0.96 -6.59
N GLN A 338 -17.18 1.55 -5.43
CA GLN A 338 -15.87 2.16 -5.18
C GLN A 338 -14.81 1.10 -4.83
N LEU A 339 -13.53 1.44 -4.99
CA LEU A 339 -12.48 0.71 -4.27
C LEU A 339 -12.44 1.20 -2.84
N ASP A 340 -12.36 0.23 -1.92
CA ASP A 340 -12.13 0.52 -0.52
C ASP A 340 -10.72 1.05 -0.32
N LYS A 341 -10.54 2.05 0.55
CA LYS A 341 -9.25 2.69 0.80
C LYS A 341 -8.67 2.37 2.17
N SER A 342 -9.27 1.44 2.92
CA SER A 342 -8.86 1.12 4.29
C SER A 342 -7.38 0.75 4.39
N GLU A 343 -6.84 0.04 3.40
CA GLU A 343 -5.47 -0.47 3.41
C GLU A 343 -4.45 0.41 2.69
N GLN A 344 -4.87 1.51 2.04
CA GLN A 344 -4.00 2.37 1.22
C GLN A 344 -2.75 2.88 1.99
N CYS A 345 -2.84 2.98 3.32
CA CYS A 345 -1.79 3.54 4.17
C CYS A 345 -1.26 2.55 5.21
N SER A 346 -1.53 1.24 5.04
CA SER A 346 -1.08 0.17 5.93
C SER A 346 0.44 -0.04 5.92
N ALA A 347 0.95 -0.78 6.92
CA ALA A 347 2.34 -1.20 6.96
C ALA A 347 2.60 -2.35 5.97
N TRP A 348 3.01 -2.02 4.74
CA TRP A 348 3.16 -2.94 3.62
C TRP A 348 4.43 -3.79 3.69
N SER A 349 5.40 -3.44 4.54
CA SER A 349 6.52 -4.34 4.88
C SER A 349 6.18 -5.42 5.90
N THR A 350 5.00 -5.36 6.55
CA THR A 350 4.61 -6.36 7.55
C THR A 350 4.46 -7.73 6.91
N ARG A 351 4.92 -8.78 7.60
CA ARG A 351 4.75 -10.17 7.20
C ARG A 351 4.26 -11.00 8.40
N PRO A 352 3.26 -11.90 8.23
CA PRO A 352 2.45 -12.07 7.01
C PRO A 352 1.55 -10.85 6.73
N LEU A 353 1.13 -10.67 5.48
CA LEU A 353 0.08 -9.71 5.15
C LEU A 353 -1.28 -10.24 5.65
N SER A 354 -2.11 -9.35 6.20
CA SER A 354 -3.49 -9.66 6.56
C SER A 354 -4.32 -10.02 5.31
N GLU A 355 -5.47 -10.66 5.51
CA GLU A 355 -6.40 -10.94 4.42
C GLU A 355 -6.91 -9.65 3.77
N GLU A 356 -7.21 -8.63 4.57
CA GLU A 356 -7.68 -7.32 4.11
C GLU A 356 -6.64 -6.64 3.20
N GLN A 357 -5.36 -6.65 3.60
CA GLN A 357 -4.26 -6.14 2.76
C GLN A 357 -4.16 -6.89 1.43
N ARG A 358 -4.28 -8.23 1.45
CA ARG A 358 -4.22 -9.05 0.23
C ARG A 358 -5.41 -8.79 -0.70
N VAL A 359 -6.61 -8.67 -0.15
CA VAL A 359 -7.82 -8.34 -0.92
C VAL A 359 -7.72 -6.96 -1.57
N TYR A 360 -7.32 -5.95 -0.79
CA TYR A 360 -7.12 -4.59 -1.29
C TYR A 360 -6.12 -4.58 -2.45
N ALA A 361 -4.93 -5.16 -2.24
CA ALA A 361 -3.86 -5.19 -3.22
C ALA A 361 -4.26 -5.93 -4.51
N ALA A 362 -4.97 -7.05 -4.39
CA ALA A 362 -5.46 -7.79 -5.55
C ALA A 362 -6.50 -7.00 -6.36
N LEU A 363 -7.41 -6.29 -5.68
CA LEU A 363 -8.43 -5.47 -6.33
C LEU A 363 -7.84 -4.25 -7.06
N ASP A 364 -6.80 -3.61 -6.51
CA ASP A 364 -6.13 -2.45 -7.12
C ASP A 364 -5.42 -2.80 -8.45
N ALA A 365 -4.87 -4.02 -8.58
CA ALA A 365 -4.41 -4.51 -9.87
C ALA A 365 -5.57 -4.94 -10.79
N TYR A 366 -6.54 -5.71 -10.28
CA TYR A 366 -7.65 -6.24 -11.07
C TYR A 366 -8.44 -5.13 -11.77
N ILE A 367 -8.73 -4.05 -11.04
CA ILE A 367 -9.54 -2.95 -11.54
C ILE A 367 -8.89 -2.22 -12.72
N CYS A 368 -7.56 -2.18 -12.79
CA CYS A 368 -6.83 -1.59 -13.91
C CYS A 368 -7.12 -2.36 -15.20
N ALA A 369 -7.08 -3.70 -15.17
CA ALA A 369 -7.46 -4.53 -16.31
C ALA A 369 -8.95 -4.39 -16.65
N ALA A 370 -9.82 -4.53 -15.65
CA ALA A 370 -11.27 -4.54 -15.86
C ALA A 370 -11.80 -3.22 -16.45
N VAL A 371 -11.29 -2.09 -15.97
CA VAL A 371 -11.68 -0.78 -16.52
C VAL A 371 -11.14 -0.59 -17.93
N TYR A 372 -9.91 -1.04 -18.21
CA TYR A 372 -9.35 -0.97 -19.56
C TYR A 372 -10.21 -1.75 -20.56
N GLU A 373 -10.51 -3.03 -20.27
CA GLU A 373 -11.36 -3.87 -21.11
C GLU A 373 -12.73 -3.24 -21.32
N LYS A 374 -13.34 -2.70 -20.26
CA LYS A 374 -14.63 -2.02 -20.34
C LYS A 374 -14.61 -0.76 -21.23
N ILE A 375 -13.51 -0.01 -21.25
CA ILE A 375 -13.35 1.14 -22.15
C ILE A 375 -13.22 0.65 -23.60
N MET A 376 -12.41 -0.38 -23.86
CA MET A 376 -12.21 -0.92 -25.21
C MET A 376 -13.49 -1.55 -25.79
N ASP A 377 -14.26 -2.28 -24.98
CA ASP A 377 -15.56 -2.84 -25.36
C ASP A 377 -16.59 -1.77 -25.74
N GLN A 378 -16.53 -0.62 -25.06
CA GLN A 378 -17.41 0.51 -25.36
C GLN A 378 -16.97 1.28 -26.61
N ALA A 379 -15.68 1.26 -26.96
CA ALA A 379 -15.17 1.92 -28.16
C ALA A 379 -15.42 1.10 -29.44
N THR A 380 -15.64 -0.22 -29.29
CA THR A 380 -15.89 -1.15 -30.41
C THR A 380 -17.37 -1.21 -30.80
N LYS A 381 -18.27 -0.67 -29.96
CA LYS A 381 -19.72 -0.56 -30.21
C LYS A 381 -20.06 0.84 -30.70
#